data_AF-A0A176RYV6-F1
#
_entry.id   AF-A0A176RYV6-F1
#
_cell.length_a   1.000
_cell.length_b   1.000
_cell.length_c   1.000
_cell.angle_alpha   90.00
_cell.angle_beta   90.00
_cell.angle_gamma   90.00
#
_symmetry.space_group_name_H-M   'P 1'
#
loop_
_entity.id
_entity.type
_entity.pdbx_description
1 polymer ?
#
loop_
_entity_poly.entity_id
_entity_poly.type
_entity_poly.pdbx_seq_one_letter_code
_entity_poly.pdbx_strand_id
1 'polypeptide(L)'
;DGKNYTPDVCLYPKRDVDHFNTRETPQNKAIPGRHMVANSAGGFAFGVDDWTRLDRFLILGNEGGSYYATERKLTVDNAKAVVRCIQQDGVRVVNRLTEISQAGRAPKNDPALFVLALCSKFGDLATKHAAFEAFGQVVRIGTHLFKFNEEVKGFRGRGRWLRRVNTSWYNNMSADKLAYQAVKYQQREGWSHRDLLRLSKPVPPD
;
A
#
# COMPACT_ATOMS: atom_id res chain seq x y z
N ASP A 1 -18.70 -11.83 -80.58
CA ASP A 1 -17.91 -12.98 -80.13
C ASP A 1 -16.53 -12.57 -79.68
N GLY A 2 -16.11 -13.02 -78.48
CA GLY A 2 -14.68 -13.22 -78.24
C GLY A 2 -14.03 -12.53 -77.02
N LYS A 3 -14.26 -13.13 -75.85
CA LYS A 3 -13.26 -13.48 -74.82
C LYS A 3 -12.75 -12.43 -73.80
N ASN A 4 -12.78 -12.90 -72.56
CA ASN A 4 -12.28 -12.36 -71.30
C ASN A 4 -10.77 -12.04 -71.29
N TYR A 5 -10.39 -11.00 -70.56
CA TYR A 5 -9.04 -10.83 -70.02
C TYR A 5 -9.15 -10.33 -68.57
N THR A 6 -8.97 -11.22 -67.59
CA THR A 6 -8.69 -10.86 -66.20
C THR A 6 -7.17 -10.90 -66.02
N PRO A 7 -6.50 -9.80 -65.64
CA PRO A 7 -5.08 -9.86 -65.33
C PRO A 7 -4.88 -10.58 -63.98
N ASP A 8 -4.00 -11.58 -64.01
CA ASP A 8 -3.48 -12.31 -62.84
C ASP A 8 -3.04 -11.34 -61.74
N VAL A 9 -3.71 -11.44 -60.59
CA VAL A 9 -3.23 -10.79 -59.36
C VAL A 9 -2.07 -11.64 -58.87
N CYS A 10 -0.83 -11.21 -59.13
CA CYS A 10 0.36 -11.78 -58.52
C CYS A 10 0.23 -11.78 -57.00
N LEU A 11 -0.13 -12.94 -56.44
CA LEU A 11 0.00 -13.25 -55.02
C LEU A 11 1.48 -13.39 -54.70
N TYR A 12 2.15 -12.27 -54.43
CA TYR A 12 3.41 -12.33 -53.70
C TYR A 12 3.09 -12.80 -52.26
N PRO A 13 3.69 -13.90 -51.77
CA PRO A 13 3.57 -14.27 -50.37
C PRO A 13 4.17 -13.12 -49.55
N LYS A 14 3.38 -12.58 -48.62
CA LYS A 14 3.86 -11.64 -47.60
C LYS A 14 5.05 -12.32 -46.91
N ARG A 15 6.21 -11.67 -46.94
CA ARG A 15 7.44 -12.23 -46.40
C ARG A 15 7.28 -12.37 -44.88
N ASP A 16 7.69 -13.50 -44.32
CA ASP A 16 7.63 -13.80 -42.87
C ASP A 16 8.37 -12.79 -41.98
N VAL A 17 9.19 -11.91 -42.56
CA VAL A 17 9.87 -10.80 -41.87
C VAL A 17 8.91 -9.77 -41.27
N ASP A 18 7.67 -9.66 -41.74
CA ASP A 18 6.67 -8.77 -41.13
C ASP A 18 6.22 -9.23 -39.72
N HIS A 19 6.47 -10.50 -39.37
CA HIS A 19 6.17 -11.04 -38.04
C HIS A 19 7.30 -10.86 -37.02
N PHE A 20 8.46 -10.32 -37.45
CA PHE A 20 9.66 -10.10 -36.63
C PHE A 20 10.10 -8.62 -36.63
N ASN A 21 9.16 -7.68 -36.56
CA ASN A 21 9.50 -6.26 -36.36
C ASN A 21 9.85 -5.97 -34.89
N THR A 22 11.13 -5.74 -34.60
CA THR A 22 11.65 -5.40 -33.26
C THR A 22 11.60 -3.91 -32.93
N ARG A 23 11.22 -3.04 -33.88
CA ARG A 23 11.13 -1.58 -33.66
C ARG A 23 9.82 -1.14 -33.02
N GLU A 24 8.73 -1.86 -33.29
CA GLU A 24 7.42 -1.58 -32.71
C GLU A 24 6.83 -2.90 -32.18
N THR A 25 6.90 -3.11 -30.87
CA THR A 25 6.22 -4.24 -30.23
C THR A 25 4.81 -3.78 -29.82
N PRO A 26 3.73 -4.35 -30.38
CA PRO A 26 2.37 -4.06 -29.94
C PRO A 26 2.22 -4.36 -28.44
N GLN A 27 1.49 -3.51 -27.71
CA GLN A 27 1.39 -3.60 -26.24
C GLN A 27 0.87 -4.97 -25.73
N ASN A 28 0.18 -5.74 -26.59
CA ASN A 28 -0.30 -7.09 -26.30
C ASN A 28 0.76 -8.21 -26.48
N LYS A 29 2.01 -7.88 -26.80
CA LYS A 29 3.14 -8.83 -26.87
C LYS A 29 4.29 -8.37 -25.99
N ALA A 30 4.96 -9.32 -25.35
CA ALA A 30 6.21 -9.05 -24.65
C ALA A 30 7.30 -8.65 -25.66
N ILE A 31 8.08 -7.63 -25.33
CA ILE A 31 9.24 -7.22 -26.13
C ILE A 31 10.25 -8.39 -26.13
N PRO A 32 10.65 -8.91 -27.31
CA PRO A 32 11.61 -10.01 -27.39
C PRO A 32 12.90 -9.68 -26.63
N GLY A 33 13.35 -10.60 -25.76
CA GLY A 33 14.56 -10.43 -24.94
C GLY A 33 14.38 -9.63 -23.64
N ARG A 34 13.14 -9.23 -23.27
CA ARG A 34 12.87 -8.55 -21.99
C ARG A 34 11.89 -9.34 -21.11
N HIS A 35 12.14 -9.39 -19.81
CA HIS A 35 11.23 -9.99 -18.83
C HIS A 35 10.03 -9.07 -18.56
N MET A 36 8.95 -9.31 -19.29
CA MET A 36 7.67 -8.60 -19.14
C MET A 36 6.58 -9.56 -18.67
N VAL A 37 5.66 -9.04 -17.85
CA VAL A 37 4.56 -9.79 -17.23
C VAL A 37 3.23 -9.25 -17.78
N ALA A 38 2.24 -10.12 -17.96
CA ALA A 38 0.90 -9.71 -18.35
C ALA A 38 0.28 -8.77 -17.31
N ASN A 39 -0.26 -7.65 -17.76
CA ASN A 39 -0.97 -6.66 -16.94
C ASN A 39 -2.49 -6.91 -17.00
N SER A 40 -3.24 -6.23 -16.14
CA SER A 40 -4.70 -6.39 -16.04
C SER A 40 -5.48 -5.86 -17.24
N ALA A 41 -4.85 -5.12 -18.15
CA ALA A 41 -5.45 -4.54 -19.36
C ALA A 41 -5.17 -5.36 -20.63
N GLY A 42 -4.62 -6.58 -20.49
CA GLY A 42 -4.31 -7.47 -21.62
C GLY A 42 -3.02 -7.14 -22.38
N GLY A 43 -2.18 -6.26 -21.83
CA GLY A 43 -0.85 -5.95 -22.35
C GLY A 43 0.29 -6.58 -21.53
N PHE A 44 1.53 -6.47 -21.99
CA PHE A 44 2.73 -6.86 -21.25
C PHE A 44 3.43 -5.62 -20.69
N ALA A 45 3.87 -5.66 -19.43
CA ALA A 45 4.58 -4.57 -18.76
C ALA A 45 5.78 -5.11 -17.95
N PHE A 46 6.76 -4.26 -17.63
CA PHE A 46 7.85 -4.66 -16.73
C PHE A 46 7.31 -4.97 -15.33
N GLY A 47 7.72 -6.11 -14.77
CA GLY A 47 7.39 -6.47 -13.40
C GLY A 47 7.98 -5.44 -12.44
N VAL A 48 7.11 -4.77 -11.68
CA VAL A 48 7.52 -3.83 -10.64
C VAL A 48 7.89 -4.64 -9.41
N ASP A 49 9.09 -4.41 -8.87
CA ASP A 49 9.57 -5.06 -7.64
C ASP A 49 8.73 -4.63 -6.42
N ASP A 50 8.80 -5.42 -5.35
CA ASP A 50 7.96 -5.20 -4.17
C ASP A 50 8.28 -3.88 -3.44
N TRP A 51 9.52 -3.39 -3.47
CA TRP A 51 9.89 -2.11 -2.84
C TRP A 51 9.31 -0.93 -3.63
N THR A 52 9.35 -0.98 -4.96
CA THR A 52 8.69 0.03 -5.79
C THR A 52 7.16 -0.02 -5.61
N ARG A 53 6.57 -1.21 -5.42
CA ARG A 53 5.13 -1.35 -5.10
C ARG A 53 4.81 -0.75 -3.74
N LEU A 54 5.64 -0.97 -2.72
CA LEU A 54 5.50 -0.35 -1.40
C LEU A 54 5.47 1.18 -1.51
N ASP A 55 6.44 1.77 -2.21
CA ASP A 55 6.51 3.23 -2.39
C ASP A 55 5.29 3.79 -3.10
N ARG A 56 4.86 3.14 -4.20
CA ARG A 56 3.63 3.54 -4.91
C ARG A 56 2.41 3.46 -4.02
N PHE A 57 2.27 2.38 -3.25
CA PHE A 57 1.16 2.24 -2.31
C PHE A 57 1.20 3.30 -1.21
N LEU A 58 2.37 3.61 -0.66
CA LEU A 58 2.50 4.63 0.38
C LEU A 58 2.18 6.05 -0.13
N ILE A 59 2.47 6.35 -1.41
CA ILE A 59 2.25 7.68 -2.01
C ILE A 59 0.84 7.82 -2.58
N LEU A 60 0.41 6.84 -3.38
CA LEU A 60 -0.82 6.91 -4.18
C LEU A 60 -2.00 6.16 -3.53
N GLY A 61 -1.73 5.32 -2.52
CA GLY A 61 -2.73 4.40 -2.00
C GLY A 61 -3.15 3.37 -3.06
N ASN A 62 -4.47 3.17 -3.19
CA ASN A 62 -5.06 2.24 -4.15
C ASN A 62 -5.46 2.90 -5.49
N GLU A 63 -4.81 3.99 -5.90
CA GLU A 63 -5.15 4.68 -7.16
C GLU A 63 -5.11 3.72 -8.37
N GLY A 64 -6.28 3.52 -9.00
CA GLY A 64 -6.47 2.70 -10.21
C GLY A 64 -7.70 1.77 -10.22
N GLY A 65 -8.44 1.65 -9.13
CA GLY A 65 -9.60 0.73 -9.05
C GLY A 65 -10.93 1.36 -9.48
N SER A 66 -11.26 1.39 -10.77
CA SER A 66 -12.67 1.55 -11.16
C SER A 66 -13.47 0.34 -10.66
N TYR A 67 -14.58 0.60 -9.95
CA TYR A 67 -15.54 -0.36 -9.39
C TYR A 67 -15.05 -1.15 -8.14
N TYR A 68 -15.82 -1.09 -7.04
CA TYR A 68 -15.49 -1.55 -5.68
C TYR A 68 -14.84 -2.94 -5.52
N ALA A 69 -15.03 -3.86 -6.47
CA ALA A 69 -14.37 -5.17 -6.46
C ALA A 69 -12.87 -5.07 -6.76
N THR A 70 -12.47 -4.14 -7.63
CA THR A 70 -11.09 -3.92 -8.08
C THR A 70 -10.25 -3.31 -6.96
N GLU A 71 -10.83 -2.41 -6.15
CA GLU A 71 -10.15 -1.82 -4.99
C GLU A 71 -9.80 -2.87 -3.92
N ARG A 72 -10.72 -3.81 -3.63
CA ARG A 72 -10.45 -4.90 -2.67
C ARG A 72 -9.33 -5.81 -3.16
N LYS A 73 -9.32 -6.17 -4.44
CA LYS A 73 -8.27 -7.00 -5.04
C LYS A 73 -6.92 -6.27 -5.03
N LEU A 74 -6.88 -4.99 -5.42
CA LEU A 74 -5.69 -4.14 -5.35
C LEU A 74 -5.15 -4.04 -3.92
N THR A 75 -6.04 -3.90 -2.94
CA THR A 75 -5.66 -3.88 -1.51
C THR A 75 -4.99 -5.19 -1.09
N VAL A 76 -5.51 -6.34 -1.54
CA VAL A 76 -4.94 -7.66 -1.22
C VAL A 76 -3.56 -7.85 -1.88
N ASP A 77 -3.41 -7.49 -3.14
CA ASP A 77 -2.14 -7.67 -3.86
C ASP A 77 -1.05 -6.72 -3.33
N ASN A 78 -1.41 -5.47 -3.01
CA ASN A 78 -0.53 -4.53 -2.32
C ASN A 78 -0.16 -5.03 -0.92
N ALA A 79 -1.13 -5.53 -0.14
CA ALA A 79 -0.85 -6.09 1.18
C ALA A 79 0.13 -7.27 1.11
N LYS A 80 -0.01 -8.17 0.12
CA LYS A 80 0.93 -9.28 -0.08
C LYS A 80 2.35 -8.78 -0.41
N ALA A 81 2.48 -7.76 -1.26
CA ALA A 81 3.78 -7.16 -1.58
C ALA A 81 4.43 -6.51 -0.36
N VAL A 82 3.64 -5.78 0.44
CA VAL A 82 4.09 -5.19 1.70
C VAL A 82 4.54 -6.28 2.68
N VAL A 83 3.80 -7.38 2.82
CA VAL A 83 4.19 -8.50 3.69
C VAL A 83 5.51 -9.11 3.26
N ARG A 84 5.75 -9.29 1.94
CA ARG A 84 7.04 -9.75 1.43
C ARG A 84 8.17 -8.78 1.76
N CYS A 85 7.94 -7.47 1.64
CA CYS A 85 8.92 -6.45 2.06
C CYS A 85 9.21 -6.54 3.57
N ILE A 86 8.18 -6.73 4.41
CA ILE A 86 8.33 -6.86 5.87
C ILE A 86 9.16 -8.09 6.23
N GLN A 87 8.91 -9.21 5.55
CA GLN A 87 9.65 -10.45 5.76
C GLN A 87 11.11 -10.36 5.29
N GLN A 88 11.37 -9.55 4.26
CA GLN A 88 12.72 -9.29 3.76
C GLN A 88 13.50 -8.34 4.67
N ASP A 89 12.91 -7.19 5.02
CA ASP A 89 13.51 -6.16 5.89
C ASP A 89 12.44 -5.22 6.45
N GLY A 90 11.77 -5.63 7.53
CA GLY A 90 10.68 -4.84 8.11
C GLY A 90 11.14 -3.53 8.76
N VAL A 91 12.39 -3.41 9.20
CA VAL A 91 12.93 -2.15 9.72
C VAL A 91 13.02 -1.11 8.59
N ARG A 92 13.49 -1.51 7.40
CA ARG A 92 13.47 -0.64 6.22
C ARG A 92 12.06 -0.22 5.82
N VAL A 93 11.07 -1.11 5.92
CA VAL A 93 9.65 -0.75 5.68
C VAL A 93 9.18 0.34 6.65
N VAL A 94 9.48 0.20 7.94
CA VAL A 94 9.12 1.21 8.96
C VAL A 94 9.82 2.54 8.72
N ASN A 95 11.10 2.52 8.37
CA ASN A 95 11.83 3.76 8.06
C ASN A 95 11.20 4.46 6.85
N ARG A 96 10.87 3.70 5.81
CA ARG A 96 10.30 4.25 4.58
C ARG A 96 8.89 4.82 4.76
N LEU A 97 8.01 4.11 5.48
CA LEU A 97 6.65 4.63 5.75
C LEU A 97 6.70 5.89 6.62
N THR A 98 7.64 5.96 7.57
CA THR A 98 7.85 7.14 8.43
C THR A 98 8.30 8.33 7.61
N GLU A 99 9.29 8.14 6.73
CA GLU A 99 9.78 9.18 5.82
C GLU A 99 8.64 9.77 4.97
N ILE A 100 7.85 8.91 4.33
CA ILE A 100 6.74 9.36 3.46
C ILE A 100 5.65 10.08 4.28
N SER A 101 5.31 9.56 5.46
CA SER A 101 4.31 10.16 6.36
C SER A 101 4.73 11.55 6.84
N GLN A 102 6.00 11.73 7.20
CA GLN A 102 6.55 12.99 7.68
C GLN A 102 6.74 14.01 6.56
N ALA A 103 7.24 13.57 5.40
CA ALA A 103 7.46 14.45 4.25
C ALA A 103 6.16 14.95 3.61
N GLY A 104 5.00 14.42 4.00
CA GLY A 104 3.70 14.83 3.44
C GLY A 104 3.56 14.52 1.96
N ARG A 105 4.31 13.53 1.46
CA ARG A 105 4.36 13.17 0.02
C ARG A 105 3.11 12.45 -0.47
N ALA A 106 2.27 11.96 0.44
CA ALA A 106 1.02 11.28 0.13
C ALA A 106 -0.18 12.20 0.41
N PRO A 107 -1.21 12.24 -0.46
CA PRO A 107 -2.43 13.02 -0.21
C PRO A 107 -3.18 12.59 1.05
N LYS A 108 -3.06 11.31 1.44
CA LYS A 108 -3.66 10.71 2.64
C LYS A 108 -2.63 9.92 3.41
N ASN A 109 -2.72 9.93 4.74
CA ASN A 109 -1.84 9.16 5.61
C ASN A 109 -2.28 7.69 5.79
N ASP A 110 -3.49 7.35 5.36
CA ASP A 110 -4.11 6.02 5.53
C ASP A 110 -3.22 4.85 5.03
N PRO A 111 -2.52 4.94 3.87
CA PRO A 111 -1.63 3.87 3.44
C PRO A 111 -0.49 3.62 4.44
N ALA A 112 0.09 4.67 5.02
CA ALA A 112 1.14 4.54 6.03
C ALA A 112 0.62 3.87 7.31
N LEU A 113 -0.61 4.20 7.74
CA LEU A 113 -1.25 3.56 8.89
C LEU A 113 -1.54 2.08 8.64
N PHE A 114 -1.98 1.74 7.43
CA PHE A 114 -2.18 0.35 7.00
C PHE A 114 -0.88 -0.45 7.02
N VAL A 115 0.20 0.08 6.42
CA VAL A 115 1.52 -0.58 6.42
C VAL A 115 2.06 -0.73 7.86
N LEU A 116 1.90 0.28 8.71
CA LEU A 116 2.28 0.21 10.12
C LEU A 116 1.51 -0.90 10.87
N ALA A 117 0.22 -1.07 10.58
CA ALA A 117 -0.58 -2.16 11.12
C ALA A 117 -0.09 -3.54 10.67
N LEU A 118 0.28 -3.69 9.38
CA LEU A 118 0.92 -4.91 8.87
C LEU A 118 2.27 -5.20 9.54
N CYS A 119 3.11 -4.17 9.75
CA CYS A 119 4.37 -4.31 10.50
C CYS A 119 4.13 -4.86 11.92
N SER A 120 3.06 -4.44 12.59
CA SER A 120 2.71 -4.94 13.92
C SER A 120 2.33 -6.43 13.96
N LYS A 121 1.82 -6.95 12.84
CA LYS A 121 1.38 -8.35 12.70
C LYS A 121 2.51 -9.25 12.22
N PHE A 122 3.09 -8.89 11.08
CA PHE A 122 4.02 -9.73 10.31
C PHE A 122 5.49 -9.43 10.58
N GLY A 123 5.79 -8.29 11.22
CA GLY A 123 7.15 -7.94 11.60
C GLY A 123 7.72 -8.82 12.69
N ASP A 124 9.03 -9.05 12.63
CA ASP A 124 9.83 -9.63 13.69
C ASP A 124 9.98 -8.67 14.88
N LEU A 125 10.81 -9.03 15.87
CA LEU A 125 11.00 -8.20 17.07
C LEU A 125 11.62 -6.83 16.71
N ALA A 126 12.62 -6.81 15.82
CA ALA A 126 13.28 -5.58 15.39
C ALA A 126 12.30 -4.64 14.69
N THR A 127 11.48 -5.17 13.77
CA THR A 127 10.43 -4.42 13.09
C THR A 127 9.40 -3.86 14.06
N LYS A 128 8.94 -4.67 15.03
CA LYS A 128 7.97 -4.23 16.05
C LYS A 128 8.54 -3.16 16.97
N HIS A 129 9.83 -3.21 17.25
CA HIS A 129 10.54 -2.19 18.02
C HIS A 129 10.64 -0.88 17.21
N ALA A 130 11.13 -0.94 15.97
CA ALA A 130 11.17 0.22 15.07
C ALA A 130 9.78 0.86 14.90
N ALA A 131 8.74 0.03 14.71
CA ALA A 131 7.36 0.51 14.59
C ALA A 131 6.83 1.17 15.86
N PHE A 132 7.27 0.71 17.05
CA PHE A 132 6.92 1.35 18.32
C PHE A 132 7.55 2.74 18.43
N GLU A 133 8.84 2.88 18.11
CA GLU A 133 9.57 4.16 18.14
C GLU A 133 9.04 5.16 17.10
N ALA A 134 8.68 4.68 15.91
CA ALA A 134 8.09 5.50 14.86
C ALA A 134 6.61 5.87 15.11
N PHE A 135 5.94 5.24 16.08
CA PHE A 135 4.48 5.29 16.18
C PHE A 135 3.92 6.71 16.28
N GLY A 136 4.45 7.54 17.20
CA GLY A 136 3.98 8.92 17.38
C GLY A 136 4.30 9.86 16.21
N GLN A 137 5.29 9.50 15.39
CA GLN A 137 5.68 10.28 14.20
C GLN A 137 4.67 10.11 13.06
N VAL A 138 4.10 8.91 12.93
CA VAL A 138 3.11 8.56 11.90
C VAL A 138 1.69 8.84 12.41
N VAL A 139 1.39 8.40 13.63
CA VAL A 139 0.09 8.52 14.29
C VAL A 139 0.03 9.85 15.05
N ARG A 140 -0.15 10.95 14.31
CA ARG A 140 -0.03 12.33 14.84
C ARG A 140 -1.28 12.85 15.57
N ILE A 141 -2.48 12.41 15.18
CA ILE A 141 -3.76 12.94 15.68
C ILE A 141 -4.75 11.82 15.99
N GLY A 142 -5.83 12.14 16.70
CA GLY A 142 -6.87 11.18 17.09
C GLY A 142 -7.44 10.39 15.90
N THR A 143 -7.67 11.03 14.76
CA THR A 143 -8.10 10.33 13.53
C THR A 143 -7.13 9.24 13.08
N HIS A 144 -5.82 9.50 13.13
CA HIS A 144 -4.81 8.49 12.76
C HIS A 144 -4.82 7.33 13.75
N LEU A 145 -4.96 7.64 15.05
CA LEU A 145 -5.00 6.64 16.12
C LEU A 145 -6.19 5.69 15.94
N PHE A 146 -7.37 6.23 15.64
CA PHE A 146 -8.57 5.44 15.38
C PHE A 146 -8.46 4.60 14.13
N LYS A 147 -8.00 5.19 13.01
CA LYS A 147 -7.80 4.48 11.75
C LYS A 147 -6.82 3.32 11.91
N PHE A 148 -5.67 3.54 12.57
CA PHE A 148 -4.71 2.48 12.86
C PHE A 148 -5.33 1.32 13.66
N ASN A 149 -6.13 1.62 14.70
CA ASN A 149 -6.77 0.58 15.50
C ASN A 149 -7.84 -0.20 14.72
N GLU A 150 -8.55 0.44 13.79
CA GLU A 150 -9.46 -0.28 12.88
C GLU A 150 -8.69 -1.19 11.91
N GLU A 151 -7.57 -0.75 11.35
CA GLU A 151 -6.74 -1.60 10.49
C GLU A 151 -6.21 -2.82 11.26
N VAL A 152 -5.69 -2.61 12.48
CA VAL A 152 -5.13 -3.68 13.31
C VAL A 152 -6.16 -4.78 13.62
N LYS A 153 -7.43 -4.40 13.84
CA LYS A 153 -8.54 -5.33 14.10
C LYS A 153 -8.74 -6.33 12.95
N GLY A 154 -8.45 -5.94 11.71
CA GLY A 154 -8.48 -6.83 10.54
C GLY A 154 -7.35 -7.87 10.49
N PHE A 155 -6.24 -7.66 11.20
CA PHE A 155 -5.03 -8.49 11.08
C PHE A 155 -4.70 -9.31 12.34
N ARG A 156 -5.03 -8.80 13.53
CA ARG A 156 -4.65 -9.43 14.81
C ARG A 156 -5.60 -9.14 15.96
N GLY A 157 -5.51 -9.99 16.98
CA GLY A 157 -6.08 -9.73 18.30
C GLY A 157 -5.31 -8.67 19.11
N ARG A 158 -5.94 -8.28 20.21
CA ARG A 158 -5.48 -7.25 21.16
C ARG A 158 -4.38 -7.83 22.05
N GLY A 159 -3.12 -7.54 21.75
CA GLY A 159 -1.95 -8.04 22.50
C GLY A 159 -1.18 -6.94 23.23
N ARG A 160 -0.20 -7.35 24.04
CA ARG A 160 0.63 -6.45 24.87
C ARG A 160 1.26 -5.29 24.07
N TRP A 161 1.79 -5.58 22.88
CA TRP A 161 2.39 -4.55 22.01
C TRP A 161 1.37 -3.46 21.62
N LEU A 162 0.14 -3.83 21.25
CA LEU A 162 -0.90 -2.86 20.84
C LEU A 162 -1.31 -1.98 22.02
N ARG A 163 -1.47 -2.58 23.21
CA ARG A 163 -1.70 -1.83 24.45
C ARG A 163 -0.57 -0.83 24.71
N ARG A 164 0.69 -1.24 24.51
CA ARG A 164 1.87 -0.39 24.74
C ARG A 164 1.94 0.80 23.79
N VAL A 165 1.75 0.61 22.47
CA VAL A 165 1.77 1.75 21.51
C VAL A 165 0.62 2.72 21.78
N ASN A 166 -0.59 2.23 22.05
CA ASN A 166 -1.73 3.10 22.35
C ASN A 166 -1.50 3.87 23.66
N THR A 167 -0.97 3.20 24.69
CA THR A 167 -0.61 3.87 25.97
C THR A 167 0.45 4.95 25.74
N SER A 168 1.51 4.62 24.99
CA SER A 168 2.58 5.55 24.64
C SER A 168 2.05 6.80 23.92
N TRP A 169 1.09 6.62 23.01
CA TRP A 169 0.47 7.73 22.29
C TRP A 169 -0.21 8.74 23.23
N TYR A 170 -0.98 8.25 24.22
CA TYR A 170 -1.62 9.11 25.21
C TYR A 170 -0.61 9.79 26.13
N ASN A 171 0.40 9.05 26.59
CA ASN A 171 1.36 9.54 27.60
C ASN A 171 2.42 10.47 27.01
N ASN A 172 2.73 10.40 25.72
CA ASN A 172 3.74 11.24 25.09
C ASN A 172 3.19 12.60 24.59
N MET A 173 1.91 12.88 24.81
CA MET A 173 1.31 14.18 24.52
C MET A 173 1.12 14.99 25.80
N SER A 174 1.45 16.29 25.74
CA SER A 174 1.09 17.23 26.82
C SER A 174 -0.42 17.28 27.03
N ALA A 175 -0.87 17.54 28.26
CA ALA A 175 -2.28 17.61 28.62
C ALA A 175 -3.11 18.50 27.68
N ASP A 176 -2.64 19.70 27.33
CA ASP A 176 -3.34 20.63 26.44
C ASP A 176 -3.55 20.07 25.03
N LYS A 177 -2.50 19.48 24.45
CA LYS A 177 -2.57 18.80 23.14
C LYS A 177 -3.55 17.64 23.21
N LEU A 178 -3.49 16.83 24.27
CA LEU A 178 -4.40 15.69 24.42
C LEU A 178 -5.86 16.13 24.60
N ALA A 179 -6.11 17.20 25.36
CA ALA A 179 -7.43 17.81 25.50
C ALA A 179 -7.96 18.30 24.15
N TYR A 180 -7.13 18.98 23.36
CA TYR A 180 -7.48 19.37 22.00
C TYR A 180 -7.83 18.17 21.12
N GLN A 181 -7.05 17.08 21.18
CA GLN A 181 -7.36 15.86 20.44
C GLN A 181 -8.71 15.29 20.86
N ALA A 182 -8.99 15.23 22.17
CA ALA A 182 -10.21 14.67 22.72
C ALA A 182 -11.47 15.49 22.35
N VAL A 183 -11.37 16.82 22.27
CA VAL A 183 -12.48 17.70 21.90
C VAL A 183 -12.70 17.73 20.39
N LYS A 184 -11.62 17.83 19.59
CA LYS A 184 -11.72 17.95 18.13
C LYS A 184 -11.98 16.61 17.44
N TYR A 185 -11.30 15.56 17.88
CA TYR A 185 -11.33 14.23 17.28
C TYR A 185 -11.98 13.24 18.24
N GLN A 186 -13.26 13.44 18.56
CA GLN A 186 -13.97 12.61 19.53
C GLN A 186 -14.11 11.14 19.08
N GLN A 187 -14.40 10.93 17.79
CA GLN A 187 -14.55 9.60 17.19
C GLN A 187 -14.32 9.60 15.67
N ARG A 188 -13.79 8.49 15.13
CA ARG A 188 -13.69 8.17 13.69
C ARG A 188 -13.67 6.65 13.50
N GLU A 189 -14.10 6.15 12.34
CA GLU A 189 -14.07 4.71 12.00
C GLU A 189 -14.77 3.82 13.05
N GLY A 190 -15.77 4.33 13.77
CA GLY A 190 -16.44 3.61 14.86
C GLY A 190 -15.64 3.49 16.17
N TRP A 191 -14.48 4.15 16.28
CA TRP A 191 -13.67 4.24 17.49
C TRP A 191 -13.76 5.60 18.15
N SER A 192 -13.77 5.62 19.48
CA SER A 192 -13.63 6.83 20.30
C SER A 192 -12.41 6.77 21.23
N HIS A 193 -12.02 7.92 21.78
CA HIS A 193 -10.99 7.95 22.83
C HIS A 193 -11.41 7.11 24.06
N ARG A 194 -12.71 7.06 24.39
CA ARG A 194 -13.22 6.23 25.49
C ARG A 194 -12.92 4.75 25.27
N ASP A 195 -13.11 4.25 24.06
CA ASP A 195 -12.87 2.84 23.72
C ASP A 195 -11.38 2.50 23.87
N LEU A 196 -10.51 3.35 23.30
CA LEU A 196 -9.08 3.13 23.37
C LEU A 196 -8.52 3.28 24.78
N LEU A 197 -9.01 4.24 25.57
CA LEU A 197 -8.60 4.38 26.98
C LEU A 197 -9.00 3.16 27.81
N ARG A 198 -10.18 2.58 27.58
CA ARG A 198 -10.62 1.34 28.26
C ARG A 198 -9.74 0.14 27.91
N LEU A 199 -9.25 0.06 26.67
CA LEU A 199 -8.40 -1.02 26.20
C LEU A 199 -6.94 -0.86 26.60
N SER A 200 -6.41 0.37 26.52
CA SER A 200 -5.01 0.67 26.80
C SER A 200 -4.74 0.86 28.29
N LYS A 201 -5.69 1.42 29.02
CA LYS A 201 -5.60 1.76 30.46
C LYS A 201 -4.27 2.48 30.76
N PRO A 202 -4.01 3.64 30.13
CA PRO A 202 -2.81 4.41 30.41
C PRO A 202 -2.87 4.92 31.84
N VAL A 203 -1.71 4.93 32.51
CA VAL A 203 -1.52 5.68 33.74
C VAL A 203 -0.92 7.03 33.31
N PRO A 204 -1.58 8.16 33.60
CA PRO A 204 -1.04 9.47 33.28
C PRO A 204 0.37 9.63 33.88
N PRO A 205 1.35 10.15 33.13
CA PRO A 205 2.61 10.58 33.73
C PRO A 205 2.33 11.78 34.66
N ASP A 206 3.05 11.86 35.78
CA ASP A 206 2.93 12.92 36.78
C ASP A 206 3.08 14.34 36.19
#